data_AF-A0A1B7MLP8-F1
#
_entry.id   AF-A0A1B7MLP8-F1
#
_cell.length_a   1.000
_cell.length_b   1.000
_cell.length_c   1.000
_cell.angle_alpha   90.00
_cell.angle_beta   90.00
_cell.angle_gamma   90.00
#
_symmetry.space_group_name_H-M   'P 1'
#
loop_
_entity.id
_entity.type
_entity.pdbx_description
1 polymer ?
#
loop_
_entity_poly.entity_id
_entity_poly.type
_entity_poly.pdbx_seq_one_letter_code
_entity_poly.pdbx_strand_id
1 'polypeptide(L)'
;LTAGLITPETARAWERACCQFFLQKKVPVEEQVKRIAWGMHNPHLQDWYLTKQDTIDDLSFDEYMLQLRMKWLEADWQGKVRNRLLGAQQGTRNFYEWAVELQSINALLRNDPSHLSLLQLRYQIEASMNEDLHNDCRHEKVNEEEDFYKWLELVKRLDEKLQKTVMCQQQAWE
;
A
#
# COMPACT_ATOMS: atom_id res chain seq x y z
N LEU A 1 4.46 10.90 14.39
CA LEU A 1 4.04 9.57 14.90
C LEU A 1 3.76 9.68 16.40
N THR A 2 2.51 9.49 16.84
CA THR A 2 2.04 9.70 18.22
C THR A 2 2.05 8.39 19.04
N ALA A 3 1.75 8.48 20.34
CA ALA A 3 1.62 7.33 21.21
C ALA A 3 0.54 6.36 20.70
N GLY A 4 0.94 5.13 20.38
CA GLY A 4 0.12 4.08 19.79
C GLY A 4 0.97 2.93 19.25
N LEU A 5 0.34 1.81 18.88
CA LEU A 5 1.02 0.69 18.23
C LEU A 5 1.53 1.14 16.85
N ILE A 6 2.82 0.89 16.57
CA ILE A 6 3.38 1.16 15.26
C ILE A 6 2.95 0.02 14.34
N THR A 7 2.03 0.30 13.42
CA THR A 7 1.64 -0.61 12.33
C THR A 7 2.37 -0.27 11.04
N PRO A 8 2.45 -1.18 10.05
CA PRO A 8 3.02 -0.89 8.74
C PRO A 8 2.41 0.36 8.07
N GLU A 9 1.10 0.56 8.21
CA GLU A 9 0.39 1.73 7.69
C GLU A 9 0.84 3.03 8.37
N THR A 10 0.97 3.04 9.70
CA THR A 10 1.42 4.24 10.44
C THR A 10 2.89 4.56 10.17
N ALA A 11 3.74 3.54 10.03
CA ALA A 11 5.13 3.69 9.62
C ALA A 11 5.24 4.27 8.20
N ARG A 12 4.40 3.80 7.27
CA ARG A 12 4.33 4.33 5.90
C ARG A 12 3.79 5.76 5.84
N ALA A 13 2.77 6.08 6.62
CA ALA A 13 2.24 7.43 6.71
C ALA A 13 3.29 8.41 7.25
N TRP A 14 4.04 7.99 8.26
CA TRP A 14 5.19 8.73 8.78
C TRP A 14 6.27 8.95 7.73
N GLU A 15 6.67 7.89 7.01
CA GLU A 15 7.66 7.97 5.94
C GLU A 15 7.26 9.01 4.87
N ARG A 16 5.99 8.98 4.43
CA ARG A 16 5.45 9.95 3.47
C ARG A 16 5.50 11.39 3.99
N ALA A 17 5.14 11.60 5.25
CA ALA A 17 5.20 12.91 5.88
C ALA A 17 6.64 13.44 5.95
N CYS A 18 7.61 12.58 6.27
CA CYS A 18 9.03 12.91 6.25
C CYS A 18 9.50 13.30 4.84
N CYS A 19 9.19 12.49 3.82
CA CYS A 19 9.55 12.82 2.43
C CYS A 19 8.96 14.17 1.99
N GLN A 20 7.70 14.45 2.34
CA GLN A 20 7.07 15.73 2.04
C GLN A 20 7.78 16.89 2.74
N PHE A 21 8.13 16.72 4.01
CA PHE A 21 8.90 17.71 4.77
C PHE A 21 10.27 17.98 4.13
N PHE A 22 11.00 16.93 3.74
CA PHE A 22 12.30 17.06 3.08
C PHE A 22 12.22 17.84 1.78
N LEU A 23 11.20 17.57 0.96
CA LEU A 23 10.96 18.28 -0.29
C LEU A 23 10.62 19.76 -0.05
N GLN A 24 9.74 20.04 0.91
CA GLN A 24 9.30 21.41 1.20
C GLN A 24 10.42 22.27 1.80
N LYS A 25 11.23 21.69 2.69
CA LYS A 25 12.30 22.39 3.41
C LYS A 25 13.66 22.29 2.71
N LYS A 26 13.76 21.52 1.61
CA LYS A 26 15.00 21.24 0.88
C LYS A 26 16.11 20.73 1.81
N VAL A 27 15.76 19.76 2.66
CA VAL A 27 16.67 19.23 3.67
C VAL A 27 17.77 18.41 2.98
N PRO A 28 19.06 18.71 3.22
CA PRO A 28 20.18 17.90 2.73
C PRO A 28 20.08 16.45 3.23
N VAL A 29 20.52 15.48 2.41
CA VAL A 29 20.34 14.04 2.68
C VAL A 29 20.95 13.65 4.03
N GLU A 30 22.12 14.19 4.33
CA GLU A 30 22.89 14.01 5.56
C GLU A 30 22.24 14.61 6.82
N GLU A 31 21.25 15.48 6.67
CA GLU A 31 20.51 16.08 7.79
C GLU A 31 19.10 15.51 7.95
N GLN A 32 18.64 14.67 7.01
CA GLN A 32 17.25 14.22 6.97
C GLN A 32 16.80 13.56 8.27
N VAL A 33 17.57 12.58 8.77
CA VAL A 33 17.22 11.84 10.00
C VAL A 33 17.24 12.76 11.23
N LYS A 34 18.29 13.59 11.38
CA LYS A 34 18.43 14.60 12.45
C LYS A 34 17.22 15.53 12.53
N ARG A 35 16.69 15.95 11.39
CA ARG A 35 15.57 16.91 11.30
C ARG A 35 14.21 16.30 11.64
N ILE A 36 14.02 15.00 11.39
CA ILE A 36 12.74 14.31 11.68
C ILE A 36 12.73 13.63 13.05
N ALA A 37 13.89 13.40 13.65
CA ALA A 37 14.06 12.82 14.98
C ALA A 37 13.09 13.43 16.01
N TRP A 38 13.07 14.76 16.05
CA TRP A 38 12.23 15.55 16.96
C TRP A 38 10.74 15.57 16.60
N GLY A 39 10.38 15.17 15.38
CA GLY A 39 8.98 15.05 14.94
C GLY A 39 8.30 13.77 15.43
N MET A 40 9.04 12.84 16.04
CA MET A 40 8.47 11.69 16.73
C MET A 40 7.89 12.15 18.07
N HIS A 41 6.61 11.84 18.30
CA HIS A 41 5.90 12.18 19.54
C HIS A 41 5.64 10.94 20.40
N ASN A 42 6.11 9.76 19.97
CA ASN A 42 6.05 8.54 20.75
C ASN A 42 7.24 8.52 21.73
N PRO A 43 7.01 8.48 23.06
CA PRO A 43 8.08 8.55 24.05
C PRO A 43 9.12 7.44 23.88
N HIS A 44 8.69 6.23 23.55
CA HIS A 44 9.63 5.12 23.41
C HIS A 44 10.50 5.21 22.14
N LEU A 45 9.99 5.84 21.07
CA LEU A 45 10.82 6.17 19.91
C LEU A 45 11.83 7.26 20.24
N GLN A 46 11.42 8.27 21.02
CA GLN A 46 12.33 9.33 21.47
C GLN A 46 13.45 8.76 22.35
N ASP A 47 13.11 7.91 23.33
CA ASP A 47 14.10 7.25 24.18
C ASP A 47 15.08 6.38 23.37
N TRP A 48 14.55 5.63 22.39
CA TRP A 48 15.39 4.83 21.49
C TRP A 48 16.33 5.72 20.66
N TYR A 49 15.82 6.83 20.13
CA TYR A 49 16.61 7.79 19.38
C TYR A 49 17.72 8.40 20.24
N LEU A 50 17.38 8.93 21.42
CA LEU A 50 18.34 9.56 22.34
C LEU A 50 19.42 8.57 22.82
N THR A 51 19.08 7.31 23.03
CA THR A 51 20.03 6.27 23.45
C THR A 51 21.07 5.95 22.37
N LYS A 52 20.73 6.13 21.10
CA LYS A 52 21.59 5.76 19.95
C LYS A 52 21.76 6.90 18.97
N GLN A 53 21.75 8.13 19.47
CA GLN A 53 21.66 9.32 18.65
C GLN A 53 22.76 9.35 17.58
N ASP A 54 24.02 9.22 17.98
CA ASP A 54 25.17 9.25 17.05
C ASP A 54 25.04 8.21 15.92
N THR A 55 24.59 7.00 16.25
CA THR A 55 24.43 5.93 15.25
C THR A 55 23.25 6.17 14.33
N ILE A 56 22.14 6.71 14.84
CA ILE A 56 20.93 6.96 14.05
C ILE A 56 21.10 8.18 13.15
N ASP A 57 21.80 9.20 13.65
CA ASP A 57 22.05 10.47 12.95
C ASP A 57 22.95 10.31 11.72
N ASP A 58 23.77 9.26 11.67
CA ASP A 58 24.64 8.94 10.53
C ASP A 58 23.95 8.05 9.47
N LEU A 59 22.74 7.55 9.74
CA LEU A 59 22.00 6.73 8.78
C LEU A 59 21.42 7.56 7.65
N SER A 60 21.35 6.95 6.46
CA SER A 60 20.43 7.44 5.44
C SER A 60 18.98 7.28 5.90
N PHE A 61 18.06 8.06 5.32
CA PHE A 61 16.65 7.97 5.65
C PHE A 61 16.07 6.56 5.40
N ASP A 62 16.54 5.87 4.35
CA ASP A 62 16.11 4.50 4.04
C ASP A 62 16.58 3.49 5.10
N GLU A 63 17.84 3.58 5.54
CA GLU A 63 18.38 2.74 6.63
C GLU A 63 17.68 3.01 7.97
N TYR A 64 17.40 4.28 8.26
CA TYR A 64 16.62 4.66 9.43
C TYR A 64 15.22 4.03 9.40
N MET A 65 14.51 4.12 8.27
CA MET A 65 13.18 3.52 8.11
C MET A 65 13.22 2.00 8.22
N LEU A 66 14.29 1.36 7.72
CA LEU A 66 14.50 -0.08 7.88
C LEU A 66 14.65 -0.45 9.36
N GLN A 67 15.50 0.25 10.11
CA GLN A 67 15.68 0.01 11.55
C GLN A 67 14.39 0.26 12.35
N LEU A 68 13.66 1.33 12.02
CA LEU A 68 12.37 1.62 12.65
C LEU A 68 11.38 0.46 12.44
N ARG A 69 11.25 -0.02 11.20
CA ARG A 69 10.35 -1.14 10.88
C ARG A 69 10.79 -2.42 11.59
N MET A 70 12.09 -2.75 11.58
CA MET A 70 12.62 -3.95 12.25
C MET A 70 12.42 -3.96 13.76
N LYS A 71 12.51 -2.79 14.41
CA LYS A 71 12.43 -2.70 15.87
C LYS A 71 11.01 -2.63 16.41
N TRP A 72 10.10 -2.01 15.65
CA TRP A 72 8.78 -1.62 16.16
C TRP A 72 7.61 -2.35 15.53
N LEU A 73 7.78 -2.92 14.33
CA LEU A 73 6.77 -3.80 13.76
C LEU A 73 6.92 -5.19 14.36
N GLU A 74 5.81 -5.92 14.40
CA GLU A 74 5.81 -7.31 14.84
C GLU A 74 6.74 -8.17 13.99
N ALA A 75 7.25 -9.25 14.57
CA ALA A 75 7.98 -10.26 13.81
C ALA A 75 7.12 -10.77 12.64
N ASP A 76 7.75 -10.93 11.47
CA ASP A 76 7.10 -11.36 10.23
C ASP A 76 5.93 -10.44 9.77
N TRP A 77 6.00 -9.14 10.07
CA TRP A 77 4.98 -8.19 9.58
C TRP A 77 4.89 -8.21 8.04
N GLN A 78 6.01 -8.44 7.34
CA GLN A 78 6.01 -8.58 5.87
C GLN A 78 5.21 -9.80 5.41
N GLY A 79 5.41 -10.96 6.04
CA GLY A 79 4.65 -12.16 5.76
C GLY A 79 3.16 -11.96 6.01
N LYS A 80 2.80 -11.30 7.12
CA LYS A 80 1.40 -10.94 7.41
C LYS A 80 0.79 -10.02 6.37
N VAL A 81 1.49 -8.96 5.97
CA VAL A 81 1.04 -8.02 4.93
C VAL A 81 0.91 -8.73 3.58
N ARG A 82 1.87 -9.58 3.22
CA ARG A 82 1.84 -10.38 2.00
C ARG A 82 0.68 -11.37 2.00
N ASN A 83 0.43 -12.07 3.10
CA ASN A 83 -0.69 -12.99 3.23
C ASN A 83 -2.04 -12.25 3.14
N ARG A 84 -2.14 -11.05 3.74
CA ARG A 84 -3.30 -10.18 3.56
C ARG A 84 -3.50 -9.78 2.09
N LEU A 85 -2.42 -9.46 1.37
CA LEU A 85 -2.46 -9.11 -0.05
C LEU A 85 -2.93 -10.31 -0.91
N LEU A 86 -2.37 -11.48 -0.69
CA LEU A 86 -2.68 -12.70 -1.46
C LEU A 86 -4.03 -13.31 -1.10
N GLY A 87 -4.50 -13.10 0.13
CA GLY A 87 -5.81 -13.57 0.60
C GLY A 87 -6.97 -12.61 0.32
N ALA A 88 -6.72 -11.40 -0.17
CA ALA A 88 -7.76 -10.44 -0.44
C ALA A 88 -8.60 -10.84 -1.67
N GLN A 89 -9.91 -10.88 -1.50
CA GLN A 89 -10.89 -11.21 -2.54
C GLN A 89 -11.81 -9.99 -2.79
N GLN A 90 -12.24 -9.78 -4.04
CA GLN A 90 -13.17 -8.70 -4.37
C GLN A 90 -14.52 -8.92 -3.68
N GLY A 91 -15.04 -10.14 -3.73
CA GLY A 91 -16.38 -10.47 -3.22
C GLY A 91 -17.46 -9.63 -3.91
N THR A 92 -18.28 -8.93 -3.11
CA THR A 92 -19.36 -8.03 -3.58
C THR A 92 -18.95 -6.55 -3.59
N ARG A 93 -17.67 -6.24 -3.34
CA ARG A 93 -17.19 -4.85 -3.30
C ARG A 93 -17.01 -4.30 -4.71
N ASN A 94 -17.07 -2.97 -4.82
CA ASN A 94 -16.69 -2.29 -6.05
C ASN A 94 -15.25 -2.66 -6.43
N PHE A 95 -15.04 -3.02 -7.70
CA PHE A 95 -13.74 -3.48 -8.18
C PHE A 95 -12.64 -2.45 -7.95
N TYR A 96 -12.90 -1.19 -8.30
CA TYR A 96 -11.89 -0.15 -8.28
C TYR A 96 -11.44 0.18 -6.85
N GLU A 97 -12.38 0.31 -5.92
CA GLU A 97 -12.05 0.54 -4.50
C GLU A 97 -11.20 -0.60 -3.92
N TRP A 98 -11.58 -1.84 -4.22
CA TRP A 98 -10.84 -3.02 -3.80
C TRP A 98 -9.44 -3.09 -4.43
N ALA A 99 -9.31 -2.85 -5.73
CA ALA A 99 -8.03 -2.85 -6.42
C ALA A 99 -7.09 -1.73 -5.93
N VAL A 100 -7.62 -0.56 -5.56
CA VAL A 100 -6.85 0.53 -4.91
C VAL A 100 -6.39 0.12 -3.51
N GLU A 101 -7.20 -0.62 -2.76
CA GLU A 101 -6.79 -1.18 -1.48
C GLU A 101 -5.63 -2.18 -1.66
N LEU A 102 -5.70 -3.09 -2.63
CA LEU A 102 -4.61 -4.03 -2.93
C LEU A 102 -3.31 -3.32 -3.30
N GLN A 103 -3.39 -2.27 -4.14
CA GLN A 103 -2.23 -1.43 -4.45
C GLN A 103 -1.66 -0.76 -3.19
N SER A 104 -2.53 -0.30 -2.28
CA SER A 104 -2.13 0.33 -1.03
C SER A 104 -1.45 -0.66 -0.07
N ILE A 105 -1.95 -1.90 0.02
CA ILE A 105 -1.33 -2.98 0.80
C ILE A 105 0.02 -3.36 0.19
N ASN A 106 0.11 -3.53 -1.13
CA ASN A 106 1.37 -3.83 -1.80
C ASN A 106 2.42 -2.73 -1.56
N ALA A 107 1.99 -1.46 -1.55
CA ALA A 107 2.87 -0.32 -1.29
C ALA A 107 3.48 -0.30 0.13
N LEU A 108 2.91 -1.03 1.10
CA LEU A 108 3.52 -1.21 2.43
C LEU A 108 4.82 -2.03 2.37
N LEU A 109 4.89 -2.96 1.40
CA LEU A 109 6.04 -3.82 1.13
C LEU A 109 7.07 -3.16 0.22
N ARG A 110 6.93 -1.86 -0.13
CA ARG A 110 7.89 -1.19 -1.00
C ARG A 110 9.32 -1.32 -0.46
N ASN A 111 10.27 -1.63 -1.36
CA ASN A 111 11.68 -1.93 -1.07
C ASN A 111 11.92 -3.24 -0.28
N ASP A 112 10.89 -4.07 -0.10
CA ASP A 112 11.00 -5.43 0.44
C ASP A 112 10.92 -6.47 -0.69
N PRO A 113 11.64 -7.60 -0.62
CA PRO A 113 11.52 -8.69 -1.59
C PRO A 113 10.09 -9.26 -1.72
N SER A 114 9.24 -9.06 -0.71
CA SER A 114 7.84 -9.47 -0.71
C SER A 114 6.93 -8.59 -1.56
N HIS A 115 7.41 -7.44 -2.05
CA HIS A 115 6.67 -6.54 -2.92
C HIS A 115 6.32 -7.22 -4.25
N LEU A 116 5.05 -7.17 -4.65
CA LEU A 116 4.63 -7.67 -5.96
C LEU A 116 4.95 -6.66 -7.05
N SER A 117 5.51 -7.13 -8.17
CA SER A 117 5.61 -6.35 -9.39
C SER A 117 4.21 -6.00 -9.93
N LEU A 118 4.10 -5.02 -10.82
CA LEU A 118 2.80 -4.67 -11.43
C LEU A 118 2.15 -5.87 -12.12
N LEU A 119 2.96 -6.71 -12.78
CA LEU A 119 2.47 -7.93 -13.42
C LEU A 119 1.97 -8.96 -12.40
N GLN A 120 2.71 -9.18 -11.31
CA GLN A 120 2.29 -10.08 -10.24
C GLN A 120 1.03 -9.57 -9.52
N LEU A 121 0.95 -8.26 -9.30
CA LEU A 121 -0.22 -7.63 -8.70
C LEU A 121 -1.44 -7.76 -9.62
N ARG A 122 -1.25 -7.60 -10.93
CA ARG A 122 -2.31 -7.86 -11.91
C ARG A 122 -2.82 -9.29 -11.82
N TYR A 123 -1.94 -10.29 -11.85
CA TYR A 123 -2.34 -11.69 -11.73
C TYR A 123 -3.07 -11.97 -10.43
N GLN A 124 -2.66 -11.34 -9.33
CA GLN A 124 -3.35 -11.45 -8.06
C GLN A 124 -4.77 -10.86 -8.12
N ILE A 125 -4.93 -9.69 -8.74
CA ILE A 125 -6.23 -9.04 -8.91
C ILE A 125 -7.12 -9.88 -9.83
N GLU A 126 -6.60 -10.38 -10.96
CA GLU A 126 -7.33 -11.26 -11.88
C GLU A 126 -7.79 -12.55 -11.19
N ALA A 127 -6.93 -13.18 -10.39
CA ALA A 127 -7.27 -14.42 -9.69
C ALA A 127 -8.28 -14.24 -8.54
N SER A 128 -8.46 -13.01 -8.07
CA SER A 128 -9.27 -12.70 -6.88
C SER A 128 -10.47 -11.79 -7.17
N MET A 129 -10.69 -11.48 -8.44
CA MET A 129 -11.84 -10.70 -8.90
C MET A 129 -13.09 -11.57 -8.96
N ASN A 130 -14.25 -10.92 -8.98
CA ASN A 130 -15.53 -11.61 -9.12
C ASN A 130 -15.60 -12.38 -10.46
N GLU A 131 -16.15 -13.59 -10.43
CA GLU A 131 -16.23 -14.48 -11.60
C GLU A 131 -17.00 -13.85 -12.78
N ASP A 132 -18.07 -13.11 -12.50
CA ASP A 132 -18.85 -12.42 -13.54
C ASP A 132 -17.99 -11.36 -14.24
N LEU A 133 -17.29 -10.54 -13.46
CA LEU A 133 -16.37 -9.52 -13.99
C LEU A 133 -15.20 -10.16 -14.74
N HIS A 134 -14.65 -11.26 -14.22
CA HIS A 134 -13.58 -12.00 -14.89
C HIS A 134 -14.01 -12.53 -16.27
N ASN A 135 -15.24 -13.05 -16.37
CA ASN A 135 -15.81 -13.53 -17.62
C ASN A 135 -16.02 -12.40 -18.63
N ASP A 136 -16.51 -11.24 -18.17
CA ASP A 136 -16.67 -10.05 -19.00
C ASP A 136 -15.31 -9.52 -19.51
N CYS A 137 -14.28 -9.50 -18.67
CA CYS A 137 -12.93 -9.11 -19.08
C CYS A 137 -12.38 -10.04 -20.18
N ARG A 138 -12.68 -11.35 -20.10
CA ARG A 138 -12.33 -12.32 -21.14
C ARG A 138 -13.11 -12.09 -22.42
N HIS A 139 -14.41 -11.77 -22.33
CA HIS A 139 -15.26 -11.52 -23.49
C HIS A 139 -14.87 -10.24 -24.24
N GLU A 140 -14.66 -9.13 -23.52
CA GLU A 140 -14.21 -7.84 -24.09
C GLU A 140 -12.70 -7.81 -24.42
N LYS A 141 -11.97 -8.92 -24.22
CA LYS A 141 -10.52 -9.05 -24.46
C LYS A 141 -9.66 -8.05 -23.69
N VAL A 142 -10.15 -7.55 -22.56
CA VAL A 142 -9.40 -6.62 -21.70
C VAL A 142 -8.11 -7.27 -21.20
N ASN A 143 -8.10 -8.59 -21.07
CA ASN A 143 -6.93 -9.38 -20.65
C ASN A 143 -5.73 -9.27 -21.61
N GLU A 144 -5.92 -8.82 -22.86
CA GLU A 144 -4.85 -8.63 -23.84
C GLU A 144 -4.07 -7.30 -23.63
N GLU A 145 -4.60 -6.35 -22.85
CA GLU A 145 -3.90 -5.09 -22.55
C GLU A 145 -2.75 -5.34 -21.58
N GLU A 146 -1.51 -5.08 -21.99
CA GLU A 146 -0.32 -5.34 -21.18
C GLU A 146 -0.06 -4.24 -20.14
N ASP A 147 -0.47 -2.99 -20.41
CA ASP A 147 -0.27 -1.89 -19.48
C ASP A 147 -1.22 -2.02 -18.29
N PHE A 148 -0.64 -2.16 -17.10
CA PHE A 148 -1.39 -2.36 -15.86
C PHE A 148 -2.46 -1.27 -15.61
N TYR A 149 -2.14 0.00 -15.86
CA TYR A 149 -3.03 1.10 -15.54
C TYR A 149 -4.15 1.23 -16.58
N LYS A 150 -3.86 0.98 -17.86
CA LYS A 150 -4.89 0.89 -18.90
C LYS A 150 -5.82 -0.29 -18.65
N TRP A 151 -5.25 -1.46 -18.34
CA TRP A 151 -6.01 -2.65 -17.96
C TRP A 151 -6.95 -2.34 -16.79
N LEU A 152 -6.43 -1.74 -15.70
CA LEU A 152 -7.23 -1.42 -14.52
C LEU A 152 -8.42 -0.48 -14.84
N GLU A 153 -8.20 0.51 -15.70
CA GLU A 153 -9.24 1.44 -16.14
C GLU A 153 -10.30 0.76 -17.02
N LEU A 154 -9.90 -0.16 -17.90
CA LEU A 154 -10.84 -0.95 -18.71
C LEU A 154 -11.72 -1.85 -17.83
N VAL A 155 -11.11 -2.56 -16.86
CA VAL A 155 -11.85 -3.42 -15.92
C VAL A 155 -12.80 -2.60 -15.04
N LYS A 156 -12.39 -1.41 -14.59
CA LYS A 156 -13.27 -0.49 -13.86
C LYS A 156 -14.52 -0.15 -14.67
N ARG A 157 -14.37 0.20 -15.95
CA ARG A 157 -15.51 0.54 -16.82
C ARG A 157 -16.47 -0.63 -17.01
N LEU A 158 -15.93 -1.85 -17.06
CA LEU A 158 -16.72 -3.08 -17.09
C LEU A 158 -17.52 -3.29 -15.81
N ASP A 159 -16.87 -3.17 -14.64
CA ASP A 159 -17.54 -3.28 -13.34
C ASP A 159 -18.68 -2.25 -13.19
N GLU A 160 -18.46 -1.01 -13.64
CA GLU A 160 -19.50 0.04 -13.64
C GLU A 160 -20.69 -0.29 -14.56
N LYS A 161 -20.46 -0.95 -15.71
CA LYS A 161 -21.55 -1.42 -16.59
C LYS A 161 -22.35 -2.56 -15.95
N LEU A 162 -21.65 -3.52 -15.31
CA LEU A 162 -22.27 -4.64 -14.61
C LEU A 162 -23.15 -4.15 -13.46
N GLN A 163 -22.62 -3.25 -12.62
CA GLN A 163 -23.37 -2.68 -11.49
C GLN A 163 -24.64 -1.96 -11.96
N LYS A 164 -24.58 -1.18 -13.04
CA LYS A 164 -25.77 -0.51 -13.63
C LYS A 164 -26.81 -1.52 -14.13
N THR A 165 -26.37 -2.62 -14.74
CA THR A 165 -27.26 -3.65 -15.28
C THR A 165 -28.00 -4.36 -14.14
N VAL A 166 -27.29 -4.73 -13.07
CA VAL A 166 -27.88 -5.37 -11.88
C VAL A 166 -28.90 -4.45 -11.20
N MET A 167 -28.58 -3.16 -11.03
CA MET A 167 -29.52 -2.20 -10.42
C MET A 167 -30.78 -1.98 -11.27
N CYS A 168 -30.62 -1.89 -12.60
CA CYS A 168 -31.76 -1.72 -13.52
C CYS A 168 -32.68 -2.95 -13.51
N GLN A 169 -32.12 -4.15 -13.39
CA GLN A 169 -32.91 -5.37 -13.25
C GLN A 169 -33.67 -5.39 -11.93
N GLN A 170 -33.04 -5.05 -10.80
CA GLN A 170 -33.70 -5.04 -9.49
C GLN A 170 -34.90 -4.06 -9.43
N GLN A 171 -34.80 -2.90 -10.08
CA GLN A 171 -35.88 -1.90 -10.15
C GLN A 171 -37.04 -2.32 -11.05
N ALA A 172 -36.85 -3.29 -11.95
CA ALA A 172 -37.90 -3.77 -12.86
C ALA A 172 -38.78 -4.86 -12.24
N TRP A 173 -38.42 -5.38 -11.05
CA TRP A 173 -39.17 -6.40 -10.31
C TRP A 173 -39.85 -5.87 -9.03
N GLU A 174 -39.77 -4.56 -8.77
CA GLU A 174 -40.51 -3.82 -7.73
C GLU A 174 -41.71 -3.07 -8.32
#